data_AF-A0A6G1JA62-F1
#
_entry.id   AF-A0A6G1JA62-F1
#
_cell.length_a   1.000
_cell.length_b   1.000
_cell.length_c   1.000
_cell.angle_alpha   90.00
_cell.angle_beta   90.00
_cell.angle_gamma   90.00
#
_symmetry.space_group_name_H-M   'P 1'
#
loop_
_entity.id
_entity.type
_entity.pdbx_description
1 polymer ?
#
loop_
_entity_poly.entity_id
_entity_poly.type
_entity_poly.pdbx_seq_one_letter_code
_entity_poly.pdbx_strand_id
1 'polypeptide(L)'
;DVNANSNMCSIGMQTRDGGNCKAWVTCNDGVKEYNPAGATWNVCYVGGRQFFTDPRIGEFSITFAKKDGSEGEGLTDPILQLKDVDNWKEFPVTALAGVQDQADRCEGGMTPLDCKKGPFICRWIGETNKYIFDSRTKTWECGMPKTGKGGAGLDSNGPVNDRGYRPGWCGVHVTQYQKPDPSKDQYSLDAIIKDANENRIGGTDARGGPALSLGGKLPMTVEVRTGGVDADPVSFGYGGDSWNSNDKGRCSIGAYDNGKREMDCGFTCN
;
A
#
# COMPACT_ATOMS: atom_id res chain seq x y z
N ASP A 1 2.93 -11.39 -3.93
CA ASP A 1 1.55 -11.92 -3.93
C ASP A 1 0.61 -10.83 -3.46
N VAL A 2 -0.34 -10.41 -4.30
CA VAL A 2 -1.33 -9.36 -3.99
C VAL A 2 -2.39 -9.83 -2.99
N ASN A 3 -2.61 -11.14 -2.86
CA ASN A 3 -3.54 -11.70 -1.88
C ASN A 3 -2.93 -11.70 -0.47
N ALA A 4 -1.63 -11.98 -0.37
CA ALA A 4 -0.87 -11.85 0.88
C ALA A 4 -0.61 -10.39 1.30
N ASN A 5 -0.74 -9.43 0.38
CA ASN A 5 -0.45 -8.01 0.62
C ASN A 5 -1.64 -7.13 0.16
N SER A 6 -2.69 -7.09 0.97
CA SER A 6 -3.95 -6.40 0.66
C SER A 6 -3.81 -4.88 0.42
N ASN A 7 -2.74 -4.27 0.92
CA ASN A 7 -2.38 -2.86 0.73
C ASN A 7 -1.68 -2.57 -0.61
N MET A 8 -1.28 -3.62 -1.34
CA MET A 8 -0.53 -3.51 -2.58
C MET A 8 -1.39 -3.88 -3.79
N CYS A 9 -1.01 -3.32 -4.93
CA CYS A 9 -1.42 -3.74 -6.25
C CYS A 9 -0.17 -4.05 -7.09
N SER A 10 -0.37 -4.77 -8.18
CA SER A 10 0.63 -5.04 -9.19
C SER A 10 0.27 -4.25 -10.46
N ILE A 11 1.25 -3.53 -11.01
CA ILE A 11 1.15 -2.87 -12.31
C ILE A 11 1.95 -3.70 -13.30
N GLY A 12 1.25 -4.33 -14.24
CA GLY A 12 1.87 -5.06 -15.33
C GLY A 12 2.00 -4.21 -16.58
N MET A 13 3.09 -4.44 -17.31
CA MET A 13 3.46 -3.69 -18.50
C MET A 13 3.96 -4.70 -19.52
N GLN A 14 3.54 -4.58 -20.77
CA GLN A 14 3.97 -5.47 -21.84
C GLN A 14 4.24 -4.71 -23.13
N THR A 15 5.29 -5.10 -23.82
CA THR A 15 5.52 -4.76 -25.22
C THR A 15 5.59 -6.03 -26.05
N ARG A 16 5.09 -5.96 -27.29
CA ARG A 16 5.20 -7.03 -28.27
C ARG A 16 5.58 -6.45 -29.63
N ASP A 17 6.49 -7.13 -30.33
CA ASP A 17 6.89 -6.78 -31.70
C ASP A 17 7.35 -5.30 -31.86
N GLY A 18 7.92 -4.71 -30.80
CA GLY A 18 8.48 -3.36 -30.82
C GLY A 18 7.48 -2.20 -30.94
N GLY A 19 6.17 -2.45 -30.94
CA GLY A 19 5.15 -1.39 -31.12
C GLY A 19 3.76 -1.69 -30.56
N ASN A 20 3.54 -2.87 -30.00
CA ASN A 20 2.28 -3.24 -29.37
C ASN A 20 2.43 -3.15 -27.85
N CYS A 21 1.80 -2.17 -27.22
CA CYS A 21 1.92 -1.92 -25.79
C CYS A 21 0.63 -2.30 -25.05
N LYS A 22 0.74 -2.95 -23.89
CA LYS A 22 -0.39 -3.27 -22.99
C LYS A 22 0.01 -2.96 -21.56
N ALA A 23 -0.95 -2.56 -20.73
CA ALA A 23 -0.76 -2.41 -19.29
C ALA A 23 -1.95 -2.99 -18.53
N TRP A 24 -1.77 -3.34 -17.27
CA TRP A 24 -2.86 -3.75 -16.39
C TRP A 24 -2.52 -3.45 -14.93
N VAL A 25 -3.57 -3.37 -14.11
CA VAL A 25 -3.44 -3.24 -12.67
C VAL A 25 -4.21 -4.37 -12.01
N THR A 26 -3.50 -5.19 -11.24
CA THR A 26 -4.04 -6.32 -10.47
C THR A 26 -4.00 -5.99 -8.99
N CYS A 27 -5.14 -6.03 -8.32
CA CYS A 27 -5.25 -5.90 -6.87
C CYS A 27 -6.08 -7.09 -6.33
N ASN A 28 -6.31 -7.13 -5.02
CA ASN A 28 -7.16 -8.16 -4.39
C ASN A 28 -8.63 -8.16 -4.86
N ASP A 29 -9.10 -7.07 -5.48
CA ASP A 29 -10.46 -6.93 -6.03
C ASP A 29 -10.56 -7.26 -7.53
N GLY A 30 -9.45 -7.66 -8.16
CA GLY A 30 -9.41 -8.11 -9.56
C GLY A 30 -8.42 -7.34 -10.45
N VAL A 31 -8.59 -7.53 -11.75
CA VAL A 31 -7.68 -7.01 -12.78
C VAL A 31 -8.39 -5.96 -13.64
N LYS A 32 -7.72 -4.85 -13.88
CA LYS A 32 -8.14 -3.84 -14.87
C LYS A 32 -7.08 -3.76 -15.97
N GLU A 33 -7.48 -4.06 -17.20
CA GLU A 33 -6.59 -4.02 -18.35
C GLU A 33 -6.72 -2.71 -19.13
N TYR A 34 -5.59 -2.22 -19.63
CA TYR A 34 -5.49 -1.07 -20.52
C TYR A 34 -4.93 -1.55 -21.85
N ASN A 35 -5.73 -1.36 -22.91
CA ASN A 35 -5.45 -1.91 -24.25
C ASN A 35 -5.26 -3.44 -24.26
N PRO A 36 -6.31 -4.19 -23.91
CA PRO A 36 -6.24 -5.64 -23.79
C PRO A 36 -5.86 -6.34 -25.10
N ALA A 37 -6.21 -5.73 -26.24
CA ALA A 37 -5.87 -6.22 -27.58
C ALA A 37 -4.40 -5.98 -27.97
N GLY A 38 -3.64 -5.20 -27.19
CA GLY A 38 -2.26 -4.84 -27.50
C GLY A 38 -2.13 -4.07 -28.82
N ALA A 39 -3.12 -3.26 -29.20
CA ALA A 39 -3.01 -2.43 -30.40
C ALA A 39 -1.89 -1.38 -30.23
N THR A 40 -1.42 -0.80 -31.32
CA THR A 40 -0.51 0.35 -31.28
C THR A 40 -1.18 1.53 -30.57
N TRP A 41 -0.66 1.93 -29.41
CA TRP A 41 -0.98 3.25 -28.84
C TRP A 41 -0.32 4.34 -29.65
N ASN A 42 -0.95 5.52 -29.73
CA ASN A 42 -0.34 6.71 -30.31
C ASN A 42 0.94 7.15 -29.57
N VAL A 43 1.19 6.63 -28.36
CA VAL A 43 2.39 6.88 -27.55
C VAL A 43 3.27 5.64 -27.33
N CYS A 44 3.00 4.51 -28.01
CA CYS A 44 3.86 3.32 -27.94
C CYS A 44 5.09 3.49 -28.85
N TYR A 45 5.96 4.43 -28.48
CA TYR A 45 7.24 4.71 -29.11
C TYR A 45 8.24 5.18 -28.04
N VAL A 46 9.53 5.26 -28.39
CA VAL A 46 10.59 5.65 -27.45
C VAL A 46 10.34 7.06 -26.90
N GLY A 47 10.25 7.18 -25.57
CA GLY A 47 9.97 8.45 -24.89
C GLY A 47 8.50 8.87 -24.89
N GLY A 48 7.62 8.11 -25.55
CA GLY A 48 6.18 8.33 -25.47
C GLY A 48 5.65 7.98 -24.08
N ARG A 49 5.12 8.99 -23.38
CA ARG A 49 4.55 8.83 -22.04
C ARG A 49 3.04 8.63 -22.13
N GLN A 50 2.56 7.45 -21.74
CA GLN A 50 1.13 7.18 -21.62
C GLN A 50 0.67 7.43 -20.18
N PHE A 51 -0.42 8.18 -20.02
CA PHE A 51 -1.08 8.38 -18.73
C PHE A 51 -2.29 7.46 -18.59
N PHE A 52 -2.51 6.99 -17.38
CA PHE A 52 -3.61 6.11 -17.00
C PHE A 52 -4.20 6.57 -15.67
N THR A 53 -5.41 6.13 -15.40
CA THR A 53 -6.08 6.33 -14.11
C THR A 53 -6.69 5.02 -13.64
N ASP A 54 -6.31 4.60 -12.45
CA ASP A 54 -6.90 3.48 -11.75
C ASP A 54 -7.45 3.95 -10.39
N PRO A 55 -8.71 3.64 -10.05
CA PRO A 55 -9.29 4.10 -8.78
C PRO A 55 -8.55 3.58 -7.53
N ARG A 56 -7.73 2.52 -7.66
CA ARG A 56 -7.07 1.86 -6.53
C ARG A 56 -5.67 2.42 -6.24
N ILE A 57 -4.97 2.95 -7.25
CA ILE A 57 -3.59 3.44 -7.16
C ILE A 57 -3.40 4.88 -7.67
N GLY A 58 -4.48 5.52 -8.13
CA GLY A 58 -4.47 6.90 -8.64
C GLY A 58 -4.02 7.01 -10.09
N GLU A 59 -3.45 8.18 -10.42
CA GLU A 59 -2.89 8.46 -11.73
C GLU A 59 -1.49 7.87 -11.83
N PHE A 60 -1.20 7.21 -12.95
CA PHE A 60 0.13 6.66 -13.22
C PHE A 60 0.48 6.81 -14.70
N SER A 61 1.76 6.66 -15.01
CA SER A 61 2.25 6.73 -16.38
C SER A 61 3.34 5.72 -16.66
N ILE A 62 3.42 5.36 -17.94
CA ILE A 62 4.41 4.44 -18.48
C ILE A 62 5.12 5.14 -19.64
N THR A 63 6.45 5.10 -19.61
CA THR A 63 7.31 5.57 -20.70
C THR A 63 8.30 4.47 -21.04
N PHE A 64 8.40 4.07 -22.31
CA PHE A 64 9.49 3.17 -22.74
C PHE A 64 10.69 4.01 -23.15
N ALA A 65 11.76 3.96 -22.36
CA ALA A 65 12.87 4.91 -22.49
C ALA A 65 13.84 4.56 -23.62
N LYS A 66 13.87 3.30 -24.07
CA LYS A 66 14.81 2.84 -25.10
C LYS A 66 14.14 2.01 -26.18
N LYS A 67 14.82 1.99 -27.33
CA LYS A 67 14.68 0.96 -28.35
C LYS A 67 15.91 0.06 -28.25
N ASP A 68 15.71 -1.25 -28.31
CA ASP A 68 16.74 -2.28 -28.34
C ASP A 68 17.71 -2.19 -27.14
N GLY A 69 17.17 -2.06 -25.92
CA GLY A 69 17.95 -1.95 -24.69
C GLY A 69 18.54 -3.28 -24.19
N SER A 70 18.84 -3.35 -22.88
CA SER A 70 19.42 -4.55 -22.25
C SER A 70 18.50 -5.78 -22.31
N GLU A 71 17.24 -5.55 -22.66
CA GLU A 71 16.19 -6.57 -22.78
C GLU A 71 16.00 -7.04 -24.23
N GLY A 72 16.93 -6.72 -25.14
CA GLY A 72 16.90 -7.12 -26.54
C GLY A 72 15.98 -6.23 -27.40
N GLU A 73 15.61 -6.72 -28.57
CA GLU A 73 14.94 -5.91 -29.60
C GLU A 73 13.53 -5.42 -29.19
N GLY A 74 13.18 -4.20 -29.61
CA GLY A 74 11.87 -3.57 -29.41
C GLY A 74 11.90 -2.41 -28.40
N LEU A 75 10.73 -2.07 -27.86
CA LEU A 75 10.59 -1.05 -26.80
C LEU A 75 10.94 -1.67 -25.45
N THR A 76 11.91 -1.08 -24.78
CA THR A 76 12.53 -1.57 -23.54
C THR A 76 12.66 -0.47 -22.51
N ASP A 77 13.21 -0.79 -21.35
CA ASP A 77 13.49 0.15 -20.27
C ASP A 77 12.25 0.97 -19.85
N PRO A 78 11.16 0.32 -19.39
CA PRO A 78 10.01 1.06 -18.91
C PRO A 78 10.38 1.92 -17.70
N ILE A 79 9.86 3.14 -17.70
CA ILE A 79 9.82 4.04 -16.55
C ILE A 79 8.37 4.10 -16.11
N LEU A 80 8.13 3.69 -14.87
CA LEU A 80 6.84 3.81 -14.20
C LEU A 80 6.87 5.02 -13.29
N GLN A 81 5.80 5.80 -13.28
CA GLN A 81 5.63 6.93 -12.35
C GLN A 81 4.19 6.92 -11.86
N LEU A 82 3.99 7.18 -10.57
CA LEU A 82 2.66 7.32 -9.97
C LEU A 82 2.57 8.69 -9.33
N LYS A 83 1.43 9.36 -9.49
CA LYS A 83 1.19 10.68 -8.89
C LYS A 83 1.28 10.63 -7.37
N ASP A 84 0.63 9.64 -6.77
CA ASP A 84 0.47 9.55 -5.32
C ASP A 84 1.71 8.95 -4.63
N VAL A 85 2.66 8.36 -5.38
CA VAL A 85 3.91 7.80 -4.83
C VAL A 85 5.08 8.73 -5.17
N ASP A 86 5.65 9.39 -4.14
CA ASP A 86 6.77 10.32 -4.27
C ASP A 86 6.58 11.39 -5.39
N ASN A 87 5.34 11.81 -5.64
CA ASN A 87 4.97 12.85 -6.63
C ASN A 87 5.59 12.64 -8.02
N TRP A 88 5.18 11.60 -8.73
CA TRP A 88 5.67 11.24 -10.06
C TRP A 88 7.17 10.88 -10.12
N LYS A 89 7.73 10.38 -9.02
CA LYS A 89 9.09 9.82 -9.03
C LYS A 89 9.22 8.71 -10.08
N GLU A 90 10.36 8.71 -10.76
CA GLU A 90 10.70 7.71 -11.76
C GLU A 90 11.14 6.40 -11.11
N PHE A 91 10.46 5.32 -11.49
CA PHE A 91 10.84 3.96 -11.17
C PHE A 91 11.41 3.30 -12.43
N PRO A 92 12.74 3.14 -12.55
CA PRO A 92 13.38 2.48 -13.69
C PRO A 92 13.14 0.97 -13.60
N VAL A 93 12.08 0.49 -14.25
CA VAL A 93 11.50 -0.85 -14.04
C VAL A 93 12.51 -1.94 -14.35
N THR A 94 13.25 -1.83 -15.46
CA THR A 94 14.30 -2.79 -15.86
C THR A 94 15.41 -2.91 -14.84
N ALA A 95 15.90 -1.78 -14.33
CA ALA A 95 16.96 -1.78 -13.34
C ALA A 95 16.49 -2.43 -12.03
N LEU A 96 15.28 -2.11 -11.59
CA LEU A 96 14.66 -2.68 -10.38
C LEU A 96 14.42 -4.19 -10.54
N ALA A 97 13.91 -4.62 -11.69
CA ALA A 97 13.73 -6.05 -12.02
C ALA A 97 15.06 -6.83 -12.04
N GLY A 98 16.14 -6.22 -12.54
CA GLY A 98 17.47 -6.82 -12.51
C GLY A 98 18.03 -7.00 -11.11
N VAL A 99 17.72 -6.10 -10.17
CA VAL A 99 18.13 -6.30 -8.77
C VAL A 99 17.41 -7.51 -8.16
N GLN A 100 16.12 -7.70 -8.47
CA GLN A 100 15.37 -8.87 -7.99
C GLN A 100 15.93 -10.17 -8.56
N ASP A 101 16.13 -10.26 -9.88
CA ASP A 101 16.68 -11.47 -10.51
C ASP A 101 18.07 -11.84 -9.97
N GLN A 102 18.91 -10.83 -9.67
CA GLN A 102 20.19 -11.08 -9.01
C GLN A 102 20.02 -11.68 -7.61
N ALA A 103 19.04 -11.19 -6.83
CA ALA A 103 18.75 -11.73 -5.51
C ALA A 103 18.22 -13.17 -5.58
N ASP A 104 17.28 -13.43 -6.49
CA ASP A 104 16.70 -14.77 -6.71
C ASP A 104 17.78 -15.79 -7.11
N ARG A 105 18.73 -15.40 -7.98
CA ARG A 105 19.89 -16.25 -8.35
C ARG A 105 20.86 -16.48 -7.19
N CYS A 106 21.05 -15.46 -6.35
CA CYS A 106 21.90 -15.56 -5.17
C CYS A 106 21.33 -16.54 -4.15
N GLU A 107 20.03 -16.45 -3.86
CA GLU A 107 19.34 -17.39 -2.97
C GLU A 107 19.35 -18.83 -3.52
N GLY A 108 19.34 -18.98 -4.84
CA GLY A 108 19.53 -20.27 -5.53
C GLY A 108 20.95 -20.84 -5.46
N GLY A 109 21.89 -20.19 -4.75
CA GLY A 109 23.25 -20.69 -4.52
C GLY A 109 24.23 -20.43 -5.66
N MET A 110 23.93 -19.53 -6.61
CA MET A 110 24.78 -19.26 -7.78
C MET A 110 25.84 -18.14 -7.57
N THR A 111 25.80 -17.37 -6.47
CA THR A 111 26.73 -16.25 -6.18
C THR A 111 27.04 -16.09 -4.67
N PRO A 112 28.10 -15.36 -4.25
CA PRO A 112 28.58 -15.35 -2.86
C PRO A 112 27.69 -14.62 -1.83
N LEU A 113 27.42 -15.34 -0.72
CA LEU A 113 27.18 -15.03 0.71
C LEU A 113 26.45 -13.76 1.24
N ASP A 114 26.18 -12.72 0.46
CA ASP A 114 25.36 -11.58 0.93
C ASP A 114 24.27 -11.22 -0.10
N CYS A 115 23.26 -12.08 -0.15
CA CYS A 115 22.11 -11.88 -1.01
C CYS A 115 21.29 -10.70 -0.48
N LYS A 116 21.12 -9.66 -1.32
CA LYS A 116 20.20 -8.57 -1.01
C LYS A 116 18.83 -9.17 -0.71
N LYS A 117 18.32 -8.92 0.48
CA LYS A 117 16.96 -9.28 0.86
C LYS A 117 16.06 -8.11 0.51
N GLY A 118 14.90 -8.41 -0.07
CA GLY A 118 13.92 -7.42 -0.52
C GLY A 118 13.39 -6.49 0.58
N PRO A 119 12.35 -5.68 0.28
CA PRO A 119 11.37 -5.92 -0.77
C PRO A 119 11.82 -5.38 -2.14
N PHE A 120 11.75 -6.22 -3.16
CA PHE A 120 11.90 -5.79 -4.54
C PHE A 120 10.54 -5.39 -5.10
N ILE A 121 10.48 -4.24 -5.74
CA ILE A 121 9.24 -3.64 -6.20
C ILE A 121 8.93 -3.97 -7.66
N CYS A 122 9.88 -4.47 -8.45
CA CYS A 122 9.65 -4.81 -9.86
C CYS A 122 10.35 -6.12 -10.23
N ARG A 123 9.78 -6.83 -11.20
CA ARG A 123 10.30 -8.08 -11.77
C ARG A 123 9.89 -8.27 -13.22
N TRP A 124 10.59 -9.19 -13.90
CA TRP A 124 10.13 -9.74 -15.17
C TRP A 124 9.14 -10.89 -14.93
N ILE A 125 8.09 -10.97 -15.74
CA ILE A 125 7.07 -12.04 -15.61
C ILE A 125 6.85 -12.78 -16.94
N GLY A 126 6.84 -14.11 -16.92
CA GLY A 126 6.51 -14.96 -18.08
C GLY A 126 7.36 -16.23 -18.23
N GLU A 127 6.76 -17.33 -18.70
CA GLU A 127 7.46 -18.62 -18.96
C GLU A 127 8.53 -18.51 -20.06
N THR A 128 8.38 -17.56 -20.99
CA THR A 128 9.35 -17.26 -22.05
C THR A 128 10.40 -16.21 -21.65
N ASN A 129 10.29 -15.61 -20.47
CA ASN A 129 11.23 -14.58 -19.97
C ASN A 129 12.45 -15.17 -19.25
N LYS A 130 12.67 -16.49 -19.31
CA LYS A 130 13.96 -17.09 -18.91
C LYS A 130 15.13 -16.38 -19.60
N TYR A 131 14.87 -15.81 -20.79
CA TYR A 131 15.72 -14.89 -21.53
C TYR A 131 14.86 -13.76 -22.13
N ILE A 132 14.53 -12.72 -21.35
CA ILE A 132 13.74 -11.56 -21.83
C ILE A 132 14.31 -10.94 -23.13
N PHE A 133 15.62 -11.05 -23.32
CA PHE A 133 16.35 -10.60 -24.49
C PHE A 133 16.02 -11.35 -25.79
N ASP A 134 15.60 -12.62 -25.70
CA ASP A 134 15.21 -13.43 -26.87
C ASP A 134 13.70 -13.34 -27.17
N SER A 135 12.93 -12.73 -26.26
CA SER A 135 11.48 -12.71 -26.38
C SER A 135 10.98 -11.53 -27.22
N ARG A 136 10.12 -11.86 -28.19
CA ARG A 136 9.30 -10.88 -28.93
C ARG A 136 8.26 -10.19 -28.06
N THR A 137 7.94 -10.78 -26.90
CA THR A 137 7.01 -10.25 -25.91
C THR A 137 7.75 -9.99 -24.61
N LYS A 138 7.91 -8.74 -24.24
CA LYS A 138 8.59 -8.33 -23.02
C LYS A 138 7.54 -7.93 -22.00
N THR A 139 7.68 -8.43 -20.78
CA THR A 139 6.67 -8.22 -19.75
C THR A 139 7.32 -7.95 -18.40
N TRP A 140 6.86 -6.89 -17.77
CA TRP A 140 7.29 -6.44 -16.46
C TRP A 140 6.11 -6.35 -15.52
N GLU A 141 6.40 -6.44 -14.23
CA GLU A 141 5.45 -6.28 -13.16
C GLU A 141 6.09 -5.47 -12.04
N CYS A 142 5.39 -4.46 -11.52
CA CYS A 142 5.80 -3.73 -10.33
C CYS A 142 4.72 -3.73 -9.25
N GLY A 143 5.08 -4.07 -8.02
CA GLY A 143 4.24 -3.91 -6.82
C GLY A 143 4.23 -2.47 -6.34
N MET A 144 3.05 -1.87 -6.26
CA MET A 144 2.84 -0.49 -5.80
C MET A 144 1.76 -0.43 -4.72
N PRO A 145 1.90 0.44 -3.71
CA PRO A 145 0.87 0.63 -2.71
C PRO A 145 -0.40 1.25 -3.31
N LYS A 146 -1.56 0.85 -2.78
CA LYS A 146 -2.85 1.50 -3.04
C LYS A 146 -2.84 2.94 -2.55
N THR A 147 -3.66 3.81 -3.14
CA THR A 147 -3.76 5.21 -2.72
C THR A 147 -4.14 5.32 -1.24
N GLY A 148 -3.26 5.97 -0.48
CA GLY A 148 -3.33 6.15 0.96
C GLY A 148 -2.82 4.99 1.80
N LYS A 149 -2.01 4.11 1.22
CA LYS A 149 -1.40 2.98 1.91
C LYS A 149 0.12 3.04 1.79
N GLY A 150 0.79 2.48 2.79
CA GLY A 150 2.21 2.15 2.74
C GLY A 150 2.47 0.68 2.37
N GLY A 151 3.65 0.39 1.83
CA GLY A 151 4.09 -0.97 1.57
C GLY A 151 5.42 -1.04 0.83
N ALA A 152 6.25 -2.03 1.17
CA ALA A 152 7.56 -2.25 0.56
C ALA A 152 8.52 -1.02 0.62
N GLY A 153 8.41 -0.19 1.64
CA GLY A 153 9.19 1.05 1.77
C GLY A 153 8.72 2.19 0.85
N LEU A 154 7.53 2.07 0.26
CA LEU A 154 6.87 3.10 -0.53
C LEU A 154 5.59 3.53 0.19
N ASP A 155 5.31 4.82 0.16
CA ASP A 155 4.04 5.39 0.63
C ASP A 155 3.30 6.03 -0.55
N SER A 156 2.03 5.67 -0.72
CA SER A 156 1.13 6.33 -1.68
C SER A 156 0.23 7.28 -0.92
N ASN A 157 0.45 8.59 -1.05
CA ASN A 157 -0.31 9.62 -0.37
C ASN A 157 -1.30 10.28 -1.34
N GLY A 158 -2.60 10.01 -1.15
CA GLY A 158 -3.65 10.71 -1.85
C GLY A 158 -3.81 12.16 -1.36
N PRO A 159 -4.64 12.96 -2.05
CA PRO A 159 -4.86 14.37 -1.70
C PRO A 159 -5.47 14.53 -0.30
N VAL A 160 -5.07 15.60 0.40
CA VAL A 160 -5.63 16.01 1.70
C VAL A 160 -6.59 17.19 1.53
N ASN A 161 -7.52 17.35 2.46
CA ASN A 161 -8.43 18.50 2.50
C ASN A 161 -7.78 19.73 3.18
N ASP A 162 -8.52 20.83 3.30
CA ASP A 162 -8.05 22.09 3.89
C ASP A 162 -7.70 21.99 5.39
N ARG A 163 -8.18 20.95 6.08
CA ARG A 163 -7.80 20.64 7.47
C ARG A 163 -6.54 19.79 7.56
N GLY A 164 -5.96 19.40 6.43
CA GLY A 164 -4.69 18.69 6.31
C GLY A 164 -4.77 17.19 6.61
N TYR A 165 -5.92 16.54 6.39
CA TYR A 165 -6.06 15.08 6.42
C TYR A 165 -6.74 14.56 5.14
N ARG A 166 -6.56 13.29 4.81
CA ARG A 166 -7.30 12.63 3.73
C ARG A 166 -8.63 12.06 4.24
N PRO A 167 -9.78 12.52 3.72
CA PRO A 167 -11.09 11.92 3.98
C PRO A 167 -11.21 10.48 3.48
N GLY A 168 -12.19 9.75 3.99
CA GLY A 168 -12.48 8.37 3.60
C GLY A 168 -12.51 7.45 4.81
N TRP A 169 -11.85 6.30 4.70
CA TRP A 169 -11.75 5.34 5.80
C TRP A 169 -10.56 5.68 6.70
N CYS A 170 -10.83 6.40 7.79
CA CYS A 170 -9.86 6.70 8.84
C CYS A 170 -9.70 5.51 9.80
N GLY A 171 -8.58 5.48 10.52
CA GLY A 171 -8.28 4.50 11.55
C GLY A 171 -8.15 5.13 12.94
N VAL A 172 -8.48 4.38 13.97
CA VAL A 172 -8.08 4.64 15.35
C VAL A 172 -7.35 3.40 15.86
N HIS A 173 -6.08 3.58 16.18
CA HIS A 173 -5.28 2.57 16.87
C HIS A 173 -5.40 2.81 18.37
N VAL A 174 -5.74 1.78 19.15
CA VAL A 174 -5.87 1.86 20.60
C VAL A 174 -5.01 0.79 21.25
N THR A 175 -4.17 1.21 22.19
CA THR A 175 -3.55 0.33 23.17
C THR A 175 -4.34 0.40 24.48
N GLN A 176 -4.92 -0.73 24.89
CA GLN A 176 -5.56 -0.86 26.19
C GLN A 176 -4.64 -1.61 27.15
N TYR A 177 -4.34 -0.99 28.28
CA TYR A 177 -3.53 -1.59 29.34
C TYR A 177 -4.44 -2.23 30.39
N GLN A 178 -4.11 -3.45 30.79
CA GLN A 178 -4.79 -4.15 31.89
C GLN A 178 -4.65 -3.37 33.19
N LYS A 179 -5.58 -3.63 34.11
CA LYS A 179 -5.43 -3.17 35.48
C LYS A 179 -4.20 -3.83 36.10
N PRO A 180 -3.31 -3.09 36.79
CA PRO A 180 -2.25 -3.72 37.57
C PRO A 180 -2.88 -4.66 38.61
N ASP A 181 -2.30 -5.84 38.81
CA ASP A 181 -2.68 -6.74 39.91
C ASP A 181 -1.67 -6.56 41.07
N PRO A 182 -2.09 -6.28 42.33
CA PRO A 182 -3.44 -6.08 42.84
C PRO A 182 -3.80 -4.59 42.92
N SER A 183 -4.52 -4.05 41.94
CA SER A 183 -5.00 -2.66 41.97
C SER A 183 -6.50 -2.51 41.68
N LYS A 184 -7.10 -1.48 42.31
CA LYS A 184 -8.44 -0.96 42.06
C LYS A 184 -8.50 0.05 40.90
N ASP A 185 -7.37 0.29 40.25
CA ASP A 185 -7.27 1.28 39.17
C ASP A 185 -8.15 0.92 37.97
N GLN A 186 -8.61 1.96 37.27
CA GLN A 186 -9.35 1.79 36.03
C GLN A 186 -8.40 1.41 34.90
N TYR A 187 -8.94 0.85 33.81
CA TYR A 187 -8.18 0.66 32.58
C TYR A 187 -7.58 1.99 32.12
N SER A 188 -6.40 1.92 31.52
CA SER A 188 -5.81 3.05 30.83
C SER A 188 -5.75 2.78 29.33
N LEU A 189 -5.88 3.85 28.57
CA LEU A 189 -5.90 3.83 27.12
C LEU A 189 -4.82 4.77 26.58
N ASP A 190 -4.22 4.38 25.46
CA ASP A 190 -3.49 5.25 24.57
C ASP A 190 -4.07 5.06 23.16
N ALA A 191 -4.29 6.14 22.42
CA ALA A 191 -4.95 6.06 21.14
C ALA A 191 -4.41 7.06 20.12
N ILE A 192 -4.31 6.63 18.87
CA ILE A 192 -3.82 7.41 17.74
C ILE A 192 -4.89 7.42 16.65
N ILE A 193 -5.24 8.60 16.15
CA ILE A 193 -6.11 8.74 14.99
C ILE A 193 -5.24 8.82 13.73
N LYS A 194 -5.54 7.99 12.74
CA LYS A 194 -4.92 7.98 11.42
C LYS A 194 -5.93 8.35 10.34
N ASP A 195 -5.50 9.13 9.36
CA ASP A 195 -6.33 9.44 8.19
C ASP A 195 -6.37 8.30 7.16
N ALA A 196 -7.06 8.50 6.04
CA ALA A 196 -7.11 7.50 4.98
C ALA A 196 -5.78 7.38 4.19
N ASN A 197 -4.76 8.20 4.50
CA ASN A 197 -3.37 8.00 4.07
C ASN A 197 -2.53 7.27 5.14
N GLU A 198 -3.14 6.78 6.22
CA GLU A 198 -2.48 6.15 7.37
C GLU A 198 -1.58 7.11 8.18
N ASN A 199 -1.66 8.42 7.91
CA ASN A 199 -0.90 9.45 8.63
C ASN A 199 -1.55 9.76 9.97
N ARG A 200 -0.76 9.94 11.04
CA ARG A 200 -1.28 10.42 12.33
C ARG A 200 -1.86 11.82 12.19
N ILE A 201 -3.12 11.97 12.56
CA ILE A 201 -3.87 13.24 12.50
C ILE A 201 -4.47 13.66 13.85
N GLY A 202 -4.30 12.86 14.90
CA GLY A 202 -4.79 13.13 16.24
C GLY A 202 -4.48 11.99 17.21
N GLY A 203 -5.03 12.09 18.42
CA GLY A 203 -4.86 11.08 19.46
C GLY A 203 -4.32 11.64 20.77
N THR A 204 -3.78 10.76 21.60
CA THR A 204 -3.11 11.08 22.86
C THR A 204 -1.59 11.05 22.70
N ASP A 205 -0.89 11.82 23.54
CA ASP A 205 0.58 11.76 23.69
C ASP A 205 1.02 11.00 24.95
N ALA A 206 0.05 10.65 25.82
CA ALA A 206 0.26 9.90 27.05
C ALA A 206 -0.96 9.04 27.39
N ARG A 207 -0.77 8.03 28.22
CA ARG A 207 -1.85 7.18 28.72
C ARG A 207 -2.89 8.02 29.46
N GLY A 208 -4.15 7.89 29.05
CA GLY A 208 -5.30 8.45 29.76
C GLY A 208 -6.07 7.38 30.54
N GLY A 209 -7.19 7.80 31.13
CA GLY A 209 -8.09 6.91 31.86
C GLY A 209 -8.91 5.98 30.94
N PRO A 210 -10.01 5.39 31.46
CA PRO A 210 -10.83 4.44 30.71
C PRO A 210 -11.70 5.09 29.64
N ALA A 211 -11.72 6.42 29.54
CA ALA A 211 -12.43 7.18 28.53
C ALA A 211 -11.50 8.27 27.98
N LEU A 212 -11.38 8.34 26.66
CA LEU A 212 -10.60 9.33 25.93
C LEU A 212 -11.51 10.08 24.96
N SER A 213 -11.35 11.40 24.91
CA SER A 213 -11.88 12.26 23.86
C SER A 213 -10.70 12.76 23.03
N LEU A 214 -10.56 12.22 21.82
CA LEU A 214 -9.37 12.40 20.99
C LEU A 214 -9.57 13.57 20.03
N GLY A 215 -8.82 14.65 20.25
CA GLY A 215 -8.73 15.78 19.32
C GLY A 215 -7.77 15.52 18.16
N GLY A 216 -7.78 16.41 17.17
CA GLY A 216 -6.89 16.34 16.01
C GLY A 216 -7.34 17.23 14.86
N LYS A 217 -6.96 16.84 13.64
CA LYS A 217 -7.36 17.53 12.40
C LYS A 217 -8.83 17.30 12.02
N LEU A 218 -9.48 16.27 12.57
CA LEU A 218 -10.89 15.97 12.31
C LEU A 218 -11.81 17.10 12.82
N PRO A 219 -13.00 17.29 12.19
CA PRO A 219 -14.02 18.24 12.64
C PRO A 219 -14.56 18.02 14.05
N MET A 220 -14.60 16.77 14.50
CA MET A 220 -15.14 16.35 15.80
C MET A 220 -14.14 15.45 16.52
N THR A 221 -14.33 15.25 17.82
CA THR A 221 -13.52 14.33 18.60
C THR A 221 -13.90 12.88 18.30
N VAL A 222 -12.91 11.98 18.38
CA VAL A 222 -13.16 10.54 18.42
C VAL A 222 -13.22 10.13 19.89
N GLU A 223 -14.35 9.58 20.31
CA GLU A 223 -14.56 9.11 21.66
C GLU A 223 -14.17 7.64 21.76
N VAL A 224 -13.39 7.26 22.77
CA VAL A 224 -12.97 5.87 23.04
C VAL A 224 -13.23 5.56 24.50
N ARG A 225 -13.90 4.44 24.80
CA ARG A 225 -14.26 4.08 26.19
C ARG A 225 -14.15 2.58 26.44
N THR A 226 -13.49 2.19 27.53
CA THR A 226 -13.47 0.80 28.00
C THR A 226 -14.71 0.48 28.84
N GLY A 227 -15.06 -0.81 28.89
CA GLY A 227 -15.96 -1.34 29.92
C GLY A 227 -15.28 -1.48 31.28
N GLY A 228 -15.93 -2.25 32.16
CA GLY A 228 -15.50 -2.50 33.54
C GLY A 228 -14.60 -3.72 33.71
N VAL A 229 -14.62 -4.67 32.77
CA VAL A 229 -13.82 -5.92 32.81
C VAL A 229 -13.11 -6.22 31.48
N ASP A 230 -12.14 -7.15 31.48
CA ASP A 230 -11.28 -7.45 30.32
C ASP A 230 -12.08 -7.95 29.10
N ALA A 231 -13.19 -8.65 29.36
CA ALA A 231 -14.08 -9.19 28.35
C ALA A 231 -14.97 -8.12 27.70
N ASP A 232 -15.07 -6.93 28.30
CA ASP A 232 -15.92 -5.87 27.76
C ASP A 232 -15.28 -5.30 26.48
N PRO A 233 -16.11 -5.03 25.44
CA PRO A 233 -15.62 -4.38 24.24
C PRO A 233 -15.27 -2.92 24.53
N VAL A 234 -14.28 -2.41 23.81
CA VAL A 234 -13.99 -0.97 23.78
C VAL A 234 -15.00 -0.31 22.84
N SER A 235 -15.69 0.72 23.32
CA SER A 235 -16.68 1.48 22.54
C SER A 235 -16.02 2.68 21.90
N PHE A 236 -16.49 3.03 20.71
CA PHE A 236 -15.99 4.12 19.90
C PHE A 236 -17.14 5.00 19.40
N GLY A 237 -16.88 6.29 19.22
CA GLY A 237 -17.84 7.21 18.62
C GLY A 237 -17.18 8.33 17.82
N TYR A 238 -17.81 8.70 16.71
CA TYR A 238 -17.40 9.85 15.89
C TYR A 238 -18.61 10.38 15.11
N GLY A 239 -18.93 11.67 15.24
CA GLY A 239 -19.95 12.31 14.40
C GLY A 239 -21.35 11.69 14.45
N GLY A 240 -21.74 11.12 15.59
CA GLY A 240 -23.02 10.42 15.76
C GLY A 240 -22.99 8.94 15.34
N ASP A 241 -21.94 8.49 14.67
CA ASP A 241 -21.67 7.06 14.46
C ASP A 241 -21.05 6.46 15.73
N SER A 242 -21.42 5.22 16.05
CA SER A 242 -20.99 4.51 17.25
C SER A 242 -20.80 3.03 16.94
N TRP A 243 -19.68 2.47 17.36
CA TRP A 243 -19.36 1.06 17.19
C TRP A 243 -18.54 0.56 18.38
N ASN A 244 -18.17 -0.72 18.38
CA ASN A 244 -17.32 -1.27 19.42
C ASN A 244 -16.32 -2.26 18.85
N SER A 245 -15.36 -2.68 19.67
CA SER A 245 -14.25 -3.53 19.25
C SER A 245 -14.70 -4.90 18.71
N ASN A 246 -15.91 -5.37 19.05
CA ASN A 246 -16.43 -6.64 18.51
C ASN A 246 -16.94 -6.54 17.07
N ASP A 247 -17.07 -5.33 16.51
CA ASP A 247 -17.44 -5.14 15.11
C ASP A 247 -16.30 -5.60 14.19
N LYS A 248 -16.39 -6.83 13.67
CA LYS A 248 -15.38 -7.42 12.78
C LYS A 248 -15.29 -6.75 11.41
N GLY A 249 -16.28 -5.97 11.02
CA GLY A 249 -16.23 -5.17 9.80
C GLY A 249 -15.40 -3.90 9.95
N ARG A 250 -15.18 -3.45 11.20
CA ARG A 250 -14.48 -2.21 11.51
C ARG A 250 -13.18 -2.43 12.28
N CYS A 251 -13.10 -3.46 13.10
CA CYS A 251 -12.06 -3.63 14.11
C CYS A 251 -11.31 -4.95 13.97
N SER A 252 -9.99 -4.85 14.07
CA SER A 252 -9.07 -5.93 14.36
C SER A 252 -8.57 -5.78 15.79
N ILE A 253 -8.65 -6.84 16.60
CA ILE A 253 -8.22 -6.83 18.00
C ILE A 253 -7.16 -7.92 18.20
N GLY A 254 -6.03 -7.54 18.79
CA GLY A 254 -5.04 -8.46 19.31
C GLY A 254 -5.45 -9.06 20.65
N ALA A 255 -4.81 -10.18 21.00
CA ALA A 255 -4.90 -10.73 22.36
C ALA A 255 -4.19 -9.81 23.37
N TYR A 256 -4.47 -10.03 24.65
CA TYR A 256 -3.63 -9.46 25.70
C TYR A 256 -2.26 -10.13 25.67
N ASP A 257 -1.22 -9.31 25.57
CA ASP A 257 0.18 -9.70 25.66
C ASP A 257 0.91 -8.71 26.55
N ASN A 258 1.64 -9.24 27.55
CA ASN A 258 2.40 -8.44 28.52
C ASN A 258 1.61 -7.28 29.17
N GLY A 259 0.36 -7.54 29.55
CA GLY A 259 -0.47 -6.55 30.26
C GLY A 259 -1.13 -5.51 29.37
N LYS A 260 -1.08 -5.64 28.03
CA LYS A 260 -1.79 -4.76 27.11
C LYS A 260 -2.39 -5.52 25.93
N ARG A 261 -3.41 -4.96 25.29
CA ARG A 261 -3.89 -5.41 23.98
C ARG A 261 -3.95 -4.23 23.01
N GLU A 262 -3.76 -4.52 21.74
CA GLU A 262 -3.81 -3.54 20.66
C GLU A 262 -5.04 -3.76 19.79
N MET A 263 -5.62 -2.68 19.30
CA MET A 263 -6.83 -2.68 18.51
C MET A 263 -6.70 -1.65 17.39
N ASP A 264 -7.01 -2.04 16.17
CA ASP A 264 -7.11 -1.14 15.02
C ASP A 264 -8.55 -1.15 14.55
N CYS A 265 -9.23 -0.02 14.71
CA CYS A 265 -10.62 0.16 14.30
C CYS A 265 -10.74 1.23 13.22
N GLY A 266 -11.69 1.07 12.31
CA GLY A 266 -11.95 2.00 11.21
C GLY A 266 -13.28 2.72 11.33
N PHE A 267 -13.33 3.93 10.77
CA PHE A 267 -14.54 4.74 10.67
C PHE A 267 -14.48 5.67 9.46
N THR A 268 -15.63 6.15 9.02
CA THR A 268 -15.68 7.14 7.94
C THR A 268 -15.38 8.53 8.50
N CYS A 269 -14.41 9.21 7.92
CA CYS A 269 -14.06 10.59 8.24
C CYS A 269 -14.22 11.46 6.99
N ASN A 270 -15.01 12.52 7.11
CA ASN A 270 -15.24 13.51 6.05
C ASN A 270 -14.85 14.88 6.56
#